data_AF-A0A2S9G5B8-F1
#
_entry.id   AF-A0A2S9G5B8-F1
#
_cell.length_a   1.000
_cell.length_b   1.000
_cell.length_c   1.000
_cell.angle_alpha   90.00
_cell.angle_beta   90.00
_cell.angle_gamma   90.00
#
_symmetry.space_group_name_H-M   'P 1'
#
loop_
_entity.id
_entity.type
_entity.pdbx_description
1 polymer ?
#
loop_
_entity_poly.entity_id
_entity_poly.type
_entity_poly.pdbx_seq_one_letter_code
_entity_poly.pdbx_strand_id
1 'polypeptide(L)'
;LVEKHASPEAVRKAAASERGYDESLWKMLCEQVGAAALVIPEGLGGAGGELADAAVVLEELGKSLVPTPLLGTTLAELALLSVGE
;
A
#
# COMPACT_ATOMS: atom_id res chain seq x y z
N LEU A 1 6.41 5.39 10.87
CA LEU A 1 6.42 5.71 9.42
C LEU A 1 5.24 6.60 9.09
N VAL A 2 4.02 6.12 9.34
CA VAL A 2 2.77 6.88 9.21
C VAL A 2 2.84 8.28 9.86
N GLU A 3 3.16 8.39 11.16
CA GLU A 3 3.23 9.67 11.87
C GLU A 3 4.18 10.71 11.23
N LYS A 4 5.25 10.27 10.56
CA LYS A 4 6.22 11.16 9.92
C LYS A 4 5.74 11.69 8.57
N HIS A 5 4.85 10.96 7.91
CA HIS A 5 4.40 11.26 6.54
C HIS A 5 2.92 11.68 6.48
N ALA A 6 2.18 11.59 7.58
CA ALA A 6 0.75 11.84 7.65
C ALA A 6 0.38 13.15 8.37
N SER A 7 1.29 14.13 8.42
CA SER A 7 0.90 15.46 8.91
C SER A 7 -0.22 16.02 8.02
N PRO A 8 -1.16 16.83 8.55
CA PRO A 8 -2.26 17.37 7.73
C PRO A 8 -1.78 18.13 6.48
N GLU A 9 -0.62 18.79 6.57
CA GLU A 9 0.01 19.45 5.42
C GLU A 9 0.54 18.45 4.40
N ALA A 10 1.26 17.41 4.84
CA ALA A 10 1.80 16.37 3.97
C ALA A 10 0.67 15.61 3.25
N VAL A 11 -0.40 15.26 3.96
CA VAL A 11 -1.59 14.60 3.38
C VAL A 11 -2.21 15.48 2.30
N ARG A 12 -2.47 16.77 2.56
CA ARG A 12 -3.03 17.69 1.57
C ARG A 12 -2.12 17.87 0.36
N LYS A 13 -0.81 18.00 0.59
CA LYS A 13 0.19 18.14 -0.48
C LYS A 13 0.22 16.91 -1.37
N ALA A 14 0.22 15.72 -0.78
CA ALA A 14 0.20 14.45 -1.51
C ALA A 14 -1.10 14.27 -2.29
N ALA A 15 -2.26 14.53 -1.67
CA ALA A 15 -3.57 14.43 -2.33
C ALA A 15 -3.73 15.41 -3.50
N ALA A 16 -3.10 16.58 -3.45
CA ALA A 16 -3.10 17.57 -4.51
C ALA A 16 -2.02 17.34 -5.59
N SER A 17 -1.15 16.32 -5.43
CA SER A 17 -0.15 15.98 -6.44
C SER A 17 -0.81 15.41 -7.68
N GLU A 18 -0.12 15.45 -8.83
CA GLU A 18 -0.61 14.86 -10.09
C GLU A 18 -0.94 13.37 -9.94
N ARG A 19 -0.17 12.65 -9.10
CA ARG A 19 -0.37 11.23 -8.82
C ARG A 19 -1.42 10.97 -7.73
N GLY A 20 -1.75 11.99 -6.93
CA GLY A 20 -2.66 11.88 -5.77
C GLY A 20 -2.05 11.21 -4.53
N TYR A 21 -0.73 10.93 -4.55
CA TYR A 21 0.02 10.39 -3.42
C TYR A 21 1.48 10.89 -3.43
N ASP A 22 2.22 10.63 -2.35
CA ASP A 22 3.66 10.87 -2.26
C ASP A 22 4.43 9.66 -2.81
N GLU A 23 5.08 9.82 -3.97
CA GLU A 23 5.82 8.75 -4.64
C GLU A 23 7.01 8.23 -3.84
N SER A 24 7.65 9.09 -3.03
CA SER A 24 8.78 8.68 -2.18
C SER A 24 8.31 7.80 -1.01
N LEU A 25 7.17 8.14 -0.42
CA LEU A 25 6.51 7.32 0.58
C LEU A 25 6.04 5.98 -0.02
N TRP A 26 5.47 6.02 -1.21
CA TRP A 26 5.05 4.79 -1.90
C TRP A 26 6.23 3.85 -2.16
N LYS A 27 7.35 4.39 -2.66
CA LYS A 27 8.58 3.61 -2.84
C LYS A 27 9.06 2.98 -1.51
N MET A 28 9.02 3.73 -0.41
CA MET A 28 9.39 3.21 0.91
C MET A 28 8.45 2.08 1.38
N LEU A 29 7.14 2.23 1.17
CA LEU A 29 6.16 1.19 1.51
C LEU A 29 6.40 -0.10 0.70
N CYS A 30 6.78 0.02 -0.57
CA CYS A 30 7.10 -1.14 -1.39
C CYS A 30 8.44 -1.78 -1.01
N GLU A 31 9.53 -1.01 -0.97
CA GLU A 31 10.88 -1.55 -0.90
C GLU A 31 11.34 -1.88 0.52
N GLN A 32 10.90 -1.12 1.53
CA GLN A 32 11.37 -1.27 2.90
C GLN A 32 10.35 -1.98 3.79
N VAL A 33 9.06 -1.75 3.56
CA VAL A 33 7.98 -2.37 4.34
C VAL A 33 7.47 -3.65 3.66
N GLY A 34 7.52 -3.74 2.34
CA GLY A 34 6.96 -4.88 1.59
C GLY A 34 5.43 -4.85 1.51
N ALA A 35 4.80 -3.70 1.75
CA ALA A 35 3.34 -3.59 1.87
C ALA A 35 2.60 -4.03 0.59
N ALA A 36 3.16 -3.74 -0.58
CA ALA A 36 2.61 -4.09 -1.89
C ALA A 36 2.95 -5.52 -2.35
N ALA A 37 3.44 -6.39 -1.46
CA ALA A 37 3.77 -7.77 -1.78
C ALA A 37 3.13 -8.76 -0.79
N LEU A 38 2.30 -8.28 0.13
CA LEU A 38 1.79 -9.07 1.26
C LEU A 38 0.96 -10.27 0.80
N VAL A 39 0.03 -10.06 -0.13
CA VAL A 39 -0.87 -11.13 -0.63
C VAL A 39 -0.30 -11.93 -1.79
N ILE A 40 0.91 -11.57 -2.24
CA ILE A 40 1.56 -12.24 -3.37
C ILE A 40 2.22 -13.54 -2.88
N PRO A 41 2.02 -14.69 -3.54
CA PRO A 41 2.70 -15.93 -3.19
C PRO A 41 4.23 -15.80 -3.16
N GLU A 42 4.89 -16.50 -2.24
CA GLU A 42 6.36 -16.50 -2.12
C GLU A 42 7.06 -16.94 -3.41
N GLY A 43 6.48 -17.90 -4.15
CA GLY A 43 7.00 -18.37 -5.44
C GLY A 43 7.00 -17.30 -6.54
N LEU A 44 6.25 -16.22 -6.34
CA LEU A 44 6.22 -15.04 -7.21
C LEU A 44 7.01 -13.85 -6.60
N GLY A 45 7.76 -14.08 -5.52
CA GLY A 45 8.54 -13.06 -4.82
C GLY A 45 7.78 -12.24 -3.80
N GLY A 46 6.59 -12.68 -3.39
CA GLY A 46 5.79 -12.04 -2.34
C GLY A 46 5.98 -12.60 -0.94
N ALA A 47 5.12 -12.19 0.00
CA ALA A 47 5.17 -12.62 1.39
C ALA A 47 4.25 -13.82 1.71
N GLY A 48 3.39 -14.24 0.77
CA GLY A 48 2.48 -15.38 0.94
C GLY A 48 1.39 -15.19 2.00
N GLY A 49 1.12 -13.95 2.41
CA GLY A 49 0.10 -13.62 3.39
C GLY A 49 -1.31 -13.62 2.81
N GLU A 50 -2.28 -13.38 3.69
CA GLU A 50 -3.70 -13.34 3.35
C GLU A 50 -4.21 -11.90 3.25
N LEU A 51 -5.43 -11.74 2.76
CA LEU A 51 -6.09 -10.43 2.72
C LEU A 51 -6.17 -9.77 4.11
N ALA A 52 -6.27 -10.56 5.18
CA ALA A 52 -6.27 -10.04 6.55
C ALA A 52 -4.96 -9.32 6.89
N ASP A 53 -3.81 -9.81 6.43
CA ASP A 53 -2.51 -9.18 6.67
C ASP A 53 -2.41 -7.81 5.96
N ALA A 54 -2.87 -7.74 4.71
CA ALA A 54 -2.95 -6.49 3.97
C ALA A 54 -3.97 -5.51 4.60
N ALA A 55 -5.09 -6.03 5.12
CA ALA A 55 -6.11 -5.21 5.77
C ALA A 55 -5.58 -4.47 7.01
N VAL A 56 -4.71 -5.10 7.80
CA VAL A 56 -4.06 -4.45 8.95
C VAL A 56 -3.21 -3.25 8.51
N VAL A 57 -2.41 -3.41 7.44
CA VAL A 57 -1.60 -2.30 6.92
C VAL A 57 -2.48 -1.17 6.37
N LEU A 58 -3.56 -1.53 5.66
CA LEU A 58 -4.54 -0.57 5.16
C LEU A 58 -5.24 0.19 6.29
N GLU A 59 -5.58 -0.48 7.39
CA GLU A 59 -6.17 0.15 8.57
C GLU A 59 -5.21 1.18 9.19
N GLU A 60 -3.94 0.81 9.38
CA GLU A 60 -2.93 1.70 9.96
C GLU A 60 -2.67 2.94 9.08
N LEU A 61 -2.65 2.77 7.76
CA LEU A 61 -2.55 3.90 6.82
C LEU A 61 -3.81 4.76 6.84
N GLY A 62 -4.99 4.12 6.92
CA GLY A 62 -6.30 4.76 6.96
C GLY A 62 -6.51 5.63 8.21
N LYS A 63 -6.00 5.20 9.38
CA LYS A 63 -6.06 5.95 10.64
C LYS A 63 -5.52 7.38 10.53
N SER A 64 -4.53 7.58 9.66
CA SER A 64 -3.92 8.91 9.43
C SER A 64 -4.19 9.46 8.02
N LEU A 65 -5.15 8.90 7.29
CA LEU A 65 -5.53 9.31 5.93
C LEU A 65 -4.33 9.41 4.97
N VAL A 66 -3.37 8.48 5.08
CA VAL A 66 -2.19 8.49 4.21
C VAL A 66 -2.61 8.23 2.76
N PRO A 67 -2.37 9.17 1.83
CA PRO A 67 -2.68 8.94 0.43
C PRO A 67 -1.69 7.93 -0.14
N THR A 68 -2.17 6.74 -0.51
CA THR A 68 -1.36 5.69 -1.15
C THR A 68 -2.22 4.92 -2.16
N PRO A 69 -1.61 4.31 -3.18
CA PRO A 69 -2.32 3.43 -4.10
C PRO A 69 -2.59 2.02 -3.53
N LEU A 70 -2.18 1.73 -2.28
CA LEU A 70 -2.09 0.36 -1.76
C LEU A 70 -3.39 -0.43 -1.89
N LEU A 71 -4.55 0.16 -1.56
CA LEU A 71 -5.84 -0.53 -1.68
C LEU A 71 -6.13 -0.98 -3.12
N GLY A 72 -5.95 -0.06 -4.08
CA GLY A 72 -6.16 -0.37 -5.50
C GLY A 72 -5.16 -1.41 -6.01
N THR A 73 -3.90 -1.31 -5.58
CA THR A 73 -2.85 -2.28 -5.85
C THR A 73 -3.24 -3.67 -5.33
N THR A 74 -3.60 -3.80 -4.05
CA THR A 74 -4.01 -5.08 -3.44
C THR A 74 -5.22 -5.69 -4.12
N LEU A 75 -6.22 -4.89 -4.48
CA LEU A 75 -7.39 -5.40 -5.22
C LEU A 75 -7.01 -5.90 -6.62
N ALA A 76 -6.12 -5.21 -7.33
CA ALA A 76 -5.63 -5.64 -8.63
C ALA A 76 -4.81 -6.95 -8.52
N GLU A 77 -3.99 -7.08 -7.49
CA GLU A 77 -3.23 -8.30 -7.20
C GLU A 77 -4.15 -9.50 -6.96
N LEU A 78 -5.15 -9.35 -6.09
CA LEU A 78 -6.13 -10.41 -5.83
C LEU A 78 -6.91 -10.78 -7.10
N ALA A 79 -7.30 -9.80 -7.91
CA ALA A 79 -7.98 -10.06 -9.17
C ALA A 79 -7.09 -10.85 -10.16
N LEU A 80 -5.81 -10.48 -10.30
CA LEU A 80 -4.86 -11.20 -11.15
C LEU A 80 -4.59 -12.62 -10.64
N LEU A 81 -4.45 -12.80 -9.32
CA LEU A 81 -4.28 -14.12 -8.71
C LEU A 81 -5.53 -15.00 -8.90
N SER A 82 -6.72 -14.41 -8.94
CA SER A 82 -7.97 -15.17 -9.12
C SER A 82 -8.16 -15.76 -10.53
N VAL A 83 -7.42 -15.26 -11.53
CA VAL A 83 -7.48 -15.75 -12.92
C VAL A 83 -6.25 -16.55 -13.32
N GLY A 84 -5.24 -16.61 -12.45
CA GLY A 84 -4.00 -17.34 -12.66
C GLY A 84 -4.09 -18.78 -12.15
N GLU A 85 -4.80 -19.64 -12.88
CA GLU A 85 -4.63 -21.10 -12.88
C GLU A 85 -4.28 -21.61 -14.29
#